data_AF-A0A7S4CFP2-F1
#
_entry.id   AF-A0A7S4CFP2-F1
#
_cell.length_a   1.000
_cell.length_b   1.000
_cell.length_c   1.000
_cell.angle_alpha   90.00
_cell.angle_beta   90.00
_cell.angle_gamma   90.00
#
_symmetry.space_group_name_H-M   'P 1'
#
loop_
_entity.id
_entity.type
_entity.pdbx_description
1 polymer ?
#
loop_
_entity_poly.entity_id
_entity_poly.type
_entity_poly.pdbx_seq_one_letter_code
_entity_poly.pdbx_strand_id
1 'polypeptide(L)'
;DLFNATYVRALEDVVLRAVERDGMDFWWIDWQQGRAGLPGGKLNPTIVTNHVRATDKLRRRQNERGLVLARWGGMGNHRYQVGFSGDVMGLTWAALAYQPYFSMTGTNVGFGFWSHDLVGPAHDHELHVRWLQF
;
A
#
# COMPACT_ATOMS: atom_id res chain seq x y z
N ASP A 1 -8.21 2.16 -17.80
CA ASP A 1 -9.22 1.19 -17.35
C ASP A 1 -8.49 -0.04 -16.81
N LEU A 2 -8.56 -0.29 -15.50
CA LEU A 2 -7.83 -1.39 -14.85
C LEU A 2 -8.41 -2.79 -15.14
N PHE A 3 -9.59 -2.88 -15.77
CA PHE A 3 -10.17 -4.17 -16.18
C PHE A 3 -9.93 -4.49 -17.66
N ASN A 4 -9.33 -3.57 -18.41
CA ASN A 4 -8.91 -3.83 -19.77
C ASN A 4 -7.48 -4.41 -19.75
N ALA A 5 -7.37 -5.70 -20.06
CA ALA A 5 -6.08 -6.40 -20.04
C ALA A 5 -5.04 -5.80 -21.00
N THR A 6 -5.48 -5.26 -22.15
CA THR A 6 -4.59 -4.58 -23.11
C THR A 6 -4.03 -3.30 -22.50
N TYR A 7 -4.89 -2.51 -21.85
CA TYR A 7 -4.47 -1.29 -21.16
C TYR A 7 -3.49 -1.59 -20.02
N VAL A 8 -3.83 -2.55 -19.15
CA VAL A 8 -2.99 -2.91 -18.00
C VAL A 8 -1.63 -3.43 -18.46
N ARG A 9 -1.59 -4.32 -19.47
CA ARG A 9 -0.31 -4.81 -20.00
C ARG A 9 0.51 -3.71 -20.66
N ALA A 10 -0.12 -2.80 -21.39
CA ALA A 10 0.60 -1.65 -21.94
C ALA A 10 1.20 -0.77 -20.83
N LEU A 11 0.46 -0.54 -19.74
CA LEU A 11 0.97 0.20 -18.58
C LEU A 11 2.18 -0.51 -17.95
N GLU A 12 2.07 -1.80 -17.64
CA GLU A 12 3.14 -2.56 -16.99
C GLU A 12 4.35 -2.76 -17.91
N ASP A 13 4.13 -3.21 -19.16
CA ASP A 13 5.19 -3.65 -20.07
C ASP A 13 5.87 -2.49 -20.83
N VAL A 14 5.17 -1.37 -21.05
CA VAL A 14 5.72 -0.22 -21.82
C VAL A 14 6.12 0.92 -20.89
N VAL A 15 5.23 1.34 -19.99
CA VAL A 15 5.44 2.54 -19.17
C VAL A 15 6.28 2.21 -17.94
N LEU A 16 5.83 1.26 -17.13
CA LEU A 16 6.42 0.96 -15.82
C LEU A 16 7.69 0.10 -15.94
N ARG A 17 7.80 -0.73 -16.99
CA ARG A 17 8.97 -1.58 -17.20
C ARG A 17 10.28 -0.83 -17.35
N ALA A 18 10.26 0.40 -17.85
CA ALA A 18 11.48 1.21 -17.94
C ALA A 18 12.04 1.51 -16.54
N VAL A 19 11.16 1.92 -15.60
CA VAL A 19 11.53 2.24 -14.21
C VAL A 19 11.96 0.99 -13.44
N GLU A 20 11.28 -0.14 -13.66
CA GLU A 20 11.69 -1.41 -13.05
C GLU A 20 13.08 -1.86 -13.51
N ARG A 21 13.40 -1.68 -14.80
CA ARG A 21 14.74 -2.01 -15.34
C ARG A 21 15.84 -1.08 -14.82
N ASP A 22 15.49 0.08 -14.30
CA ASP A 22 16.41 1.04 -13.68
C ASP A 22 16.69 0.72 -12.19
N GLY A 23 16.19 -0.42 -11.70
CA GLY A 23 16.50 -0.93 -10.35
C GLY A 23 15.38 -0.70 -9.32
N MET A 24 14.15 -0.42 -9.75
CA MET A 24 13.04 -0.30 -8.81
C MET A 24 12.57 -1.69 -8.33
N ASP A 25 12.60 -1.90 -7.00
CA ASP A 25 12.30 -3.20 -6.39
C ASP A 25 10.83 -3.42 -6.04
N PHE A 26 10.08 -2.36 -5.70
CA PHE A 26 8.69 -2.44 -5.24
C PHE A 26 7.87 -1.20 -5.59
N TRP A 27 6.55 -1.34 -5.56
CA TRP A 27 5.63 -0.26 -5.91
C TRP A 27 4.96 0.33 -4.67
N TRP A 28 5.11 1.63 -4.44
CA TRP A 28 4.25 2.37 -3.52
C TRP A 28 2.96 2.80 -4.23
N ILE A 29 1.84 2.28 -3.74
CA ILE A 29 0.51 2.42 -4.32
C ILE A 29 -0.30 3.36 -3.44
N ASP A 30 -0.32 4.62 -3.83
CA ASP A 30 -1.03 5.68 -3.13
C ASP A 30 -2.36 6.08 -3.81
N TRP A 31 -3.16 6.88 -3.10
CA TRP A 31 -4.37 7.61 -3.53
C TRP A 31 -5.57 6.79 -4.06
N GLN A 32 -5.39 5.54 -4.51
CA GLN A 32 -6.41 4.73 -5.19
C GLN A 32 -7.50 4.15 -4.27
N GLN A 33 -7.75 4.78 -3.11
CA GLN A 33 -8.72 4.32 -2.13
C GLN A 33 -10.15 4.76 -2.44
N GLY A 34 -11.12 3.96 -1.99
CA GLY A 34 -12.55 4.29 -2.06
C GLY A 34 -13.28 3.52 -3.15
N ARG A 35 -14.50 3.99 -3.47
CA ARG A 35 -15.37 3.42 -4.51
C ARG A 35 -15.38 4.23 -5.80
N ALA A 36 -14.83 5.45 -5.76
CA ALA A 36 -14.71 6.32 -6.91
C ALA A 36 -13.49 5.88 -7.73
N GLY A 37 -13.69 5.52 -9.00
CA GLY A 37 -12.62 5.12 -9.90
C GLY A 37 -12.94 3.92 -10.78
N LEU A 38 -13.99 3.15 -10.47
CA LEU A 38 -14.42 2.00 -11.26
C LEU A 38 -15.92 2.08 -11.62
N PRO A 39 -16.33 1.61 -12.81
CA PRO A 39 -17.74 1.60 -13.22
C PRO A 39 -18.63 0.90 -12.17
N GLY A 40 -19.64 1.61 -11.67
CA GLY A 40 -20.58 1.10 -10.68
C GLY A 40 -20.13 1.13 -9.22
N GLY A 41 -18.90 1.58 -8.91
CA GLY A 41 -18.43 1.80 -7.53
C GLY A 41 -18.41 0.55 -6.64
N LYS A 42 -18.41 -0.63 -7.24
CA LYS A 42 -18.51 -1.92 -6.53
C LYS A 42 -17.17 -2.46 -6.05
N LEU A 43 -16.06 -1.93 -6.53
CA LEU A 43 -14.73 -2.41 -6.22
C LEU A 43 -13.78 -1.25 -5.88
N ASN A 44 -12.91 -1.48 -4.91
CA ASN A 44 -11.82 -0.57 -4.58
C ASN A 44 -10.67 -0.76 -5.58
N PRO A 45 -10.24 0.27 -6.32
CA PRO A 45 -9.18 0.12 -7.32
C PRO A 45 -7.81 -0.23 -6.72
N THR A 46 -7.55 0.05 -5.43
CA THR A 46 -6.32 -0.38 -4.74
C THR A 46 -6.14 -1.90 -4.80
N ILE A 47 -7.18 -2.72 -4.62
CA ILE A 47 -6.96 -4.19 -4.62
C ILE A 47 -6.55 -4.70 -6.00
N VAL A 48 -7.05 -4.07 -7.07
CA VAL A 48 -6.71 -4.45 -8.45
C VAL A 48 -5.28 -4.05 -8.76
N THR A 49 -4.90 -2.82 -8.41
CA THR A 49 -3.53 -2.34 -8.63
C THR A 49 -2.50 -3.11 -7.80
N ASN A 50 -2.83 -3.45 -6.54
CA ASN A 50 -2.01 -4.31 -5.70
C ASN A 50 -1.83 -5.69 -6.33
N HIS A 51 -2.90 -6.30 -6.83
CA HIS A 51 -2.83 -7.60 -7.49
C HIS A 51 -1.92 -7.57 -8.72
N VAL A 52 -2.13 -6.61 -9.63
CA VAL A 52 -1.35 -6.48 -10.87
C VAL A 52 0.13 -6.33 -10.53
N ARG A 53 0.49 -5.37 -9.69
CA ARG A 53 1.89 -5.04 -9.38
C ARG A 53 2.60 -6.13 -8.58
N ALA A 54 1.91 -6.75 -7.62
CA ALA A 54 2.50 -7.85 -6.83
C ALA A 54 2.69 -9.15 -7.65
N THR A 55 1.94 -9.33 -8.74
CA THR A 55 1.98 -10.56 -9.55
C THR A 55 2.62 -10.38 -10.93
N ASP A 56 3.02 -9.17 -11.31
CA ASP A 56 3.57 -8.88 -12.64
C ASP A 56 4.85 -9.65 -12.94
N LYS A 57 5.77 -9.74 -11.97
CA LYS A 57 7.00 -10.53 -12.10
C LYS A 57 6.69 -12.01 -12.37
N LEU A 58 5.69 -12.57 -11.67
CA LEU A 58 5.23 -13.94 -11.89
C LEU A 58 4.59 -14.11 -13.28
N ARG A 59 3.74 -13.16 -13.71
CA ARG A 59 3.13 -13.15 -15.06
C ARG A 59 4.21 -13.24 -16.15
N ARG A 60 5.35 -12.59 -15.93
CA ARG A 60 6.50 -12.54 -16.86
C ARG A 60 7.53 -13.65 -16.61
N ARG A 61 7.22 -14.64 -15.77
CA ARG A 61 8.06 -15.80 -15.44
C ARG A 61 9.43 -15.43 -14.84
N GLN A 62 9.49 -14.34 -14.08
CA GLN A 62 10.67 -13.98 -13.30
C GLN A 62 10.61 -14.65 -11.92
N ASN A 63 11.77 -15.10 -11.43
CA ASN A 63 11.90 -15.73 -10.12
C ASN A 63 12.18 -14.69 -9.02
N GLU A 64 11.32 -13.68 -8.95
CA GLU A 64 11.44 -12.54 -8.04
C GLU A 64 10.10 -12.34 -7.33
N ARG A 65 10.15 -11.96 -6.04
CA ARG A 65 8.93 -11.66 -5.29
C ARG A 65 8.46 -10.25 -5.64
N GLY A 66 7.19 -10.11 -6.01
CA GLY A 66 6.56 -8.80 -6.07
C GLY A 66 6.28 -8.27 -4.66
N LEU A 67 6.54 -6.99 -4.45
CA LEU A 67 6.23 -6.28 -3.22
C LEU A 67 5.48 -4.99 -3.56
N VAL A 68 4.50 -4.66 -2.73
CA VAL A 68 3.82 -3.36 -2.78
C VAL A 68 3.93 -2.69 -1.42
N LEU A 69 3.75 -1.38 -1.37
CA LEU A 69 3.42 -0.64 -0.16
C LEU A 69 2.11 0.06 -0.47
N ALA A 70 1.02 -0.26 0.21
CA ALA A 70 -0.30 0.21 -0.23
C ALA A 70 -1.21 0.58 0.94
N ARG A 71 -2.09 1.56 0.72
CA ARG A 71 -3.17 1.83 1.68
C ARG A 71 -4.22 0.70 1.66
N TRP A 72 -5.23 0.79 2.52
CA TRP A 72 -6.29 -0.22 2.60
C TRP A 72 -7.12 -0.34 1.31
N GLY A 73 -7.09 -1.53 0.69
CA GLY A 73 -7.81 -1.89 -0.52
C GLY A 73 -9.06 -2.76 -0.32
N GLY A 74 -9.43 -3.08 0.92
CA GLY A 74 -10.58 -3.94 1.23
C GLY A 74 -10.21 -5.41 1.49
N MET A 75 -11.23 -6.25 1.71
CA MET A 75 -11.04 -7.66 2.06
C MET A 75 -10.28 -8.43 0.95
N GLY A 76 -9.36 -9.30 1.37
CA GLY A 76 -8.47 -10.03 0.48
C GLY A 76 -7.19 -9.27 0.09
N ASN A 77 -7.05 -8.01 0.51
CA ASN A 77 -5.85 -7.23 0.25
C ASN A 77 -4.61 -7.72 1.04
N HIS A 78 -4.81 -8.47 2.13
CA HIS A 78 -3.72 -9.11 2.89
C HIS A 78 -2.86 -10.08 2.05
N ARG A 79 -3.33 -10.49 0.87
CA ARG A 79 -2.56 -11.27 -0.12
C ARG A 79 -1.44 -10.47 -0.77
N TYR A 80 -1.48 -9.14 -0.68
CA TYR A 80 -0.52 -8.21 -1.28
C TYR A 80 0.02 -7.28 -0.20
N GLN A 81 1.15 -7.66 0.36
CA GLN A 81 1.81 -6.94 1.45
C GLN A 81 2.81 -5.93 0.86
N VAL A 82 3.11 -4.84 1.55
CA VAL A 82 2.81 -4.39 2.92
C VAL A 82 1.72 -3.30 2.93
N GLY A 83 0.87 -3.26 3.96
CA GLY A 83 -0.12 -2.19 4.16
C GLY A 83 0.43 -1.00 4.95
N PHE A 84 -0.13 0.21 4.82
CA PHE A 84 0.20 1.34 5.71
C PHE A 84 -1.01 2.16 6.15
N SER A 85 -0.89 2.84 7.30
CA SER A 85 -1.97 3.62 7.94
C SER A 85 -2.46 4.82 7.13
N GLY A 86 -1.65 5.32 6.20
CA GLY A 86 -1.91 6.58 5.52
C GLY A 86 -1.65 7.79 6.41
N ASP A 87 -2.18 8.93 5.98
CA ASP A 87 -1.88 10.24 6.56
C ASP A 87 -2.48 10.38 7.97
N VAL A 88 -1.62 10.62 8.95
CA VAL A 88 -2.06 11.02 10.29
C VAL A 88 -2.39 12.51 10.30
N MET A 89 -3.55 12.89 10.85
CA MET A 89 -3.99 14.30 10.88
C MET A 89 -3.02 15.21 11.65
N GLY A 90 -2.30 14.66 12.64
CA GLY A 90 -1.28 15.40 13.36
C GLY A 90 -0.44 14.50 14.27
N LEU A 91 0.77 14.94 14.58
CA LEU A 91 1.68 14.30 15.52
C LEU A 91 1.28 14.71 16.94
N THR A 92 0.40 13.91 17.53
CA THR A 92 -0.11 14.11 18.89
C THR A 92 -0.01 12.82 19.69
N TRP A 93 0.07 12.93 21.01
CA TRP A 93 0.00 11.79 21.92
C TRP A 93 -1.26 10.95 21.72
N ALA A 94 -2.39 11.58 21.38
CA ALA A 94 -3.64 10.88 21.06
C ALA A 94 -3.53 10.04 19.76
N ALA A 95 -2.88 10.59 18.72
CA ALA A 95 -2.62 9.84 17.50
C ALA A 95 -1.69 8.64 17.77
N LEU A 96 -0.59 8.85 18.51
CA LEU A 96 0.31 7.77 18.90
C LEU A 96 -0.41 6.68 19.70
N ALA A 97 -1.25 7.05 20.68
CA ALA A 97 -2.01 6.08 21.47
C ALA A 97 -3.01 5.25 20.63
N TYR A 98 -3.52 5.81 19.52
CA TYR A 98 -4.46 5.14 18.64
C TYR A 98 -3.79 4.17 17.65
N GLN A 99 -2.56 4.48 17.20
CA GLN A 99 -1.86 3.72 16.15
C GLN A 99 -1.69 2.22 16.46
N PRO A 100 -1.33 1.79 17.69
CA PRO A 100 -1.27 0.37 18.03
C PRO A 100 -2.62 -0.34 17.85
N TYR A 101 -3.70 0.26 18.36
CA TYR A 101 -5.05 -0.30 18.20
C TYR A 101 -5.41 -0.43 16.72
N PHE A 102 -5.24 0.66 15.95
CA PHE A 102 -5.53 0.68 14.52
C PHE A 102 -4.74 -0.39 13.76
N SER A 103 -3.42 -0.45 13.96
CA SER A 103 -2.54 -1.42 13.30
C SER A 103 -2.94 -2.87 13.63
N MET A 104 -3.27 -3.14 14.90
CA MET A 104 -3.70 -4.47 15.33
C MET A 104 -5.04 -4.89 14.72
N THR A 105 -5.92 -3.97 14.34
CA THR A 105 -7.18 -4.36 13.66
C THR A 105 -6.94 -5.04 12.31
N GLY A 106 -5.79 -4.83 11.67
CA GLY A 106 -5.40 -5.55 10.46
C GLY A 106 -5.34 -7.07 10.66
N THR A 107 -4.99 -7.52 11.86
CA THR A 107 -4.92 -8.96 12.20
C THR A 107 -6.30 -9.63 12.17
N ASN A 108 -7.38 -8.90 12.45
CA ASN A 108 -8.76 -9.40 12.38
C ASN A 108 -9.15 -9.87 10.97
N VAL A 109 -8.44 -9.39 9.95
CA VAL A 109 -8.66 -9.75 8.53
C VAL A 109 -7.45 -10.41 7.89
N GLY A 110 -6.52 -10.91 8.71
CA GLY A 110 -5.32 -11.62 8.28
C GLY A 110 -4.25 -10.75 7.64
N PHE A 111 -4.33 -9.41 7.77
CA PHE A 111 -3.32 -8.50 7.23
C PHE A 111 -2.17 -8.33 8.23
N GLY A 112 -1.22 -9.27 8.20
CA GLY A 112 -0.14 -9.35 9.20
C GLY A 112 1.04 -8.40 8.97
N PHE A 113 1.19 -7.81 7.78
CA PHE A 113 2.28 -6.88 7.49
C PHE A 113 1.71 -5.48 7.26
N TRP A 114 1.90 -4.63 8.28
CA TRP A 114 1.36 -3.28 8.33
C TRP A 114 2.42 -2.32 8.86
N SER A 115 2.59 -1.18 8.21
CA SER A 115 3.48 -0.10 8.61
C SER A 115 2.71 1.17 8.94
N HIS A 116 3.42 2.15 9.50
CA HIS A 116 2.94 3.50 9.73
C HIS A 116 4.12 4.46 9.56
N ASP A 117 3.83 5.73 9.33
CA ASP A 117 4.86 6.72 9.07
C ASP A 117 5.47 7.24 10.37
N LEU A 118 6.80 7.29 10.42
CA LEU A 118 7.55 8.06 11.42
C LEU A 118 7.83 9.44 10.84
N VAL A 119 7.06 10.42 11.28
CA VAL A 119 7.28 11.81 10.88
C VAL A 119 8.22 12.45 11.91
N GLY A 120 9.15 13.27 11.42
CA GLY A 120 10.13 13.97 12.26
C GLY A 120 9.48 14.75 13.40
N PRO A 121 10.25 15.16 14.43
CA PRO A 121 9.71 15.55 15.73
C PRO A 121 8.78 16.76 15.73
N ALA A 122 8.73 17.53 14.63
CA ALA A 122 8.09 18.84 14.57
C ALA A 122 8.56 19.71 15.76
N HIS A 123 7.77 19.75 16.85
CA HIS A 123 8.08 20.49 18.08
C HIS A 123 8.15 19.60 19.34
N ASP A 124 7.88 18.30 19.26
CA ASP A 124 7.85 17.38 20.39
C ASP A 124 8.79 16.18 20.14
N HIS A 125 10.03 16.32 20.64
CA HIS A 125 11.06 15.29 20.51
C HIS A 125 10.76 14.04 21.33
N GLU A 126 10.06 14.17 22.47
CA GLU A 126 9.70 13.01 23.28
C GLU A 126 8.67 12.16 22.53
N LEU A 127 7.63 12.79 21.99
CA LEU A 127 6.63 12.11 21.17
C LEU A 127 7.29 11.36 20.01
N HIS A 128 8.24 11.97 19.31
CA HIS A 128 8.94 11.32 18.20
C HIS A 128 9.73 10.09 18.64
N VAL A 129 10.45 10.16 19.77
CA VAL A 129 11.19 9.01 20.32
C VAL A 129 10.23 7.91 20.75
N ARG A 130 9.08 8.25 21.33
CA ARG A 130 8.05 7.25 21.68
C ARG A 130 7.40 6.63 20.46
N TRP A 131 7.23 7.39 19.38
CA TRP A 131 6.74 6.87 18.11
C TRP A 131 7.76 5.93 17.46
N LEU A 132 9.05 6.28 17.48
CA LEU A 132 10.14 5.41 16.99
C LEU A 132 10.24 4.09 17.76
N GLN A 133 9.94 4.10 19.06
CA GLN A 133 9.98 2.91 19.93
C GLN A 133 8.84 1.93 19.66
N PHE A 134 7.72 2.43 19.13
CA PHE A 134 6.56 1.63 18.75
C PHE A 134 6.77 0.99 17.37
#